data_AF-A0A1B7SNY3-F1
#
_entry.id   AF-A0A1B7SNY3-F1
#
_cell.length_a   1.000
_cell.length_b   1.000
_cell.length_c   1.000
_cell.angle_alpha   90.00
_cell.angle_beta   90.00
_cell.angle_gamma   90.00
#
_symmetry.space_group_name_H-M   'P 1'
#
loop_
_entity.id
_entity.type
_entity.pdbx_description
1 polymer ?
#
loop_
_entity_poly.entity_id
_entity_poly.type
_entity_poly.pdbx_seq_one_letter_code
_entity_poly.pdbx_strand_id
1 'polypeptide(L)'
;MPIDYSKWDKIELSDDSDIEVHPNVDKRSFIRWKQRDIHEKRMQRNNEIKGLTIQKEMYTRLNARVDKMVETLGNSIADEKKRNEFLNTNFDPKEKCTLEENADNIPYNEMVEDLFVQISDDLKKEEKDSNDPKLVLAKLLEHRAKIESVLKQIDPKLEQLKKEKELHISSEDIHDGWNSSIINKTPSSSAPPSGDSGSSKKTKSTATTIETINSPEVSQLAQVPSKPLDQLEELELLPETKIFASIPATDLLKSIKFLESHLYIVCEQQKDALMMSTFDAQLSGDIKTAKQTVHQALILQYLNDLFNAAGGPKATVQQKQQAVGLFVTKLMDKSSPASRTFEADLEKTYKHIVSRCEVIKQEQEQNAGQEGVEQIQLRSMDPNSELVVNLPKEGTPEYEAFKQIPENMQKALETKELDAINKVFATMSVSEAENVLELFDKCGVIQIQALLENEDEFNHLKEEYEELGDDEAAEVGEQPSSTADVVD
;
A
#
# COMPACT_ATOMS: atom_id res chain seq x y z
N MET A 1 -9.12 56.04 -14.97
CA MET A 1 -8.10 54.99 -15.03
C MET A 1 -8.72 53.78 -15.72
N PRO A 2 -8.06 53.15 -16.70
CA PRO A 2 -8.52 51.89 -17.26
C PRO A 2 -8.60 50.85 -16.13
N ILE A 3 -9.60 49.97 -16.18
CA ILE A 3 -9.71 48.83 -15.26
C ILE A 3 -8.72 47.77 -15.76
N ASP A 4 -7.79 47.35 -14.90
CA ASP A 4 -6.73 46.39 -15.25
C ASP A 4 -7.09 44.97 -14.75
N TYR A 5 -7.15 44.02 -15.69
CA TYR A 5 -7.41 42.60 -15.43
C TYR A 5 -6.14 41.72 -15.64
N SER A 6 -4.95 42.32 -15.81
CA SER A 6 -3.69 41.61 -16.09
C SER A 6 -3.29 40.58 -15.02
N LYS A 7 -3.88 40.67 -13.83
CA LYS A 7 -3.72 39.66 -12.77
C LYS A 7 -4.12 38.26 -13.25
N TRP A 8 -5.16 38.14 -14.06
CA TRP A 8 -5.71 36.85 -14.50
C TRP A 8 -5.07 36.31 -15.78
N ASP A 9 -4.13 37.03 -16.40
CA ASP A 9 -3.40 36.56 -17.59
C ASP A 9 -2.42 35.41 -17.27
N LYS A 10 -2.24 35.10 -15.97
CA LYS A 10 -1.23 34.21 -15.41
C LYS A 10 -1.78 32.85 -14.93
N ILE A 11 -3.03 32.52 -15.27
CA ILE A 11 -3.66 31.29 -14.79
C ILE A 11 -3.04 30.08 -15.50
N GLU A 12 -2.54 29.12 -14.73
CA GLU A 12 -1.99 27.87 -15.25
C GLU A 12 -3.01 26.74 -15.08
N LEU A 13 -3.65 26.34 -16.18
CA LEU A 13 -4.62 25.23 -16.22
C LEU A 13 -3.92 23.95 -16.68
N SER A 14 -3.85 22.94 -15.81
CA SER A 14 -3.22 21.66 -16.12
C SER A 14 -4.11 20.74 -16.96
N ASP A 15 -5.43 20.90 -16.92
CA ASP A 15 -6.42 20.14 -17.70
C ASP A 15 -7.20 21.07 -18.62
N ASP A 16 -6.48 21.82 -19.46
CA ASP A 16 -7.08 22.72 -20.43
C ASP A 16 -7.58 21.93 -21.66
N SER A 17 -8.90 21.73 -21.73
CA SER A 17 -9.55 21.05 -22.83
C SER A 17 -9.52 21.85 -24.14
N ASP A 18 -9.27 23.15 -24.09
CA ASP A 18 -9.36 24.04 -25.25
C ASP A 18 -8.01 24.23 -25.95
N ILE A 19 -6.98 23.47 -25.50
CA ILE A 19 -5.67 23.54 -26.12
C ILE A 19 -5.71 23.12 -27.60
N GLU A 20 -5.29 24.04 -28.46
CA GLU A 20 -5.10 23.80 -29.88
C GLU A 20 -3.81 23.00 -30.08
N VAL A 21 -3.95 21.77 -30.55
CA VAL A 21 -2.82 20.90 -30.89
C VAL A 21 -2.69 20.81 -32.41
N HIS A 22 -1.48 20.52 -32.88
CA HIS A 22 -1.26 20.26 -34.31
C HIS A 22 -2.12 19.05 -34.75
N PRO A 23 -2.65 19.03 -35.99
CA PRO A 23 -3.51 17.94 -36.48
C PRO A 23 -2.92 16.51 -36.36
N ASN A 24 -1.61 16.38 -36.24
CA ASN A 24 -0.90 15.10 -36.10
C ASN A 24 -0.65 14.67 -34.64
N VAL A 25 -1.06 15.47 -33.65
CA VAL A 25 -0.84 15.19 -32.23
C VAL A 25 -2.17 14.77 -31.61
N ASP A 26 -2.18 13.62 -30.92
CA ASP A 26 -3.35 13.23 -30.14
C ASP A 26 -3.54 14.17 -28.95
N LYS A 27 -4.62 14.95 -29.00
CA LYS A 27 -5.01 15.92 -27.96
C LYS A 27 -5.08 15.29 -26.56
N ARG A 28 -5.55 14.04 -26.43
CA ARG A 28 -5.70 13.39 -25.11
C ARG A 28 -4.37 13.00 -24.50
N SER A 29 -3.43 12.52 -25.31
CA SER A 29 -2.07 12.22 -24.85
C SER A 29 -1.31 13.50 -24.51
N PHE A 30 -1.47 14.56 -25.32
CA PHE A 30 -0.82 15.84 -25.12
C PHE A 30 -1.26 16.54 -23.83
N ILE A 31 -2.58 16.57 -23.54
CA ILE A 31 -3.11 17.14 -22.29
C ILE A 31 -2.53 16.38 -21.08
N ARG A 32 -2.52 15.04 -21.10
CA ARG A 32 -1.94 14.24 -20.01
C ARG A 32 -0.44 14.48 -19.82
N TRP A 33 0.31 14.61 -20.92
CA TRP A 33 1.73 14.93 -20.86
C TRP A 33 1.96 16.33 -20.28
N LYS A 34 1.22 17.34 -20.78
CA LYS A 34 1.29 18.72 -20.29
C LYS A 34 0.91 18.84 -18.82
N GLN A 35 -0.12 18.12 -18.39
CA GLN A 35 -0.49 18.00 -16.98
C GLN A 35 0.70 17.49 -16.15
N ARG A 36 1.33 16.38 -16.55
CA ARG A 36 2.50 15.82 -15.85
C ARG A 36 3.66 16.82 -15.80
N ASP A 37 4.03 17.40 -16.94
CA ASP A 37 5.12 18.38 -17.05
C ASP A 37 4.90 19.58 -16.14
N ILE A 38 3.67 20.11 -16.12
CA ILE A 38 3.30 21.23 -15.23
C ILE A 38 3.39 20.81 -13.76
N HIS A 39 2.91 19.62 -13.38
CA HIS A 39 3.01 19.14 -12.00
C HIS A 39 4.46 18.90 -11.58
N GLU A 40 5.27 18.32 -12.47
CA GLU A 40 6.69 18.05 -12.23
C GLU A 40 7.48 19.35 -12.06
N LYS A 41 7.31 20.33 -12.96
CA LYS A 41 7.93 21.66 -12.83
C LYS A 41 7.51 22.38 -11.56
N ARG A 42 6.22 22.30 -11.20
CA ARG A 42 5.71 22.89 -9.95
C ARG A 42 6.33 22.21 -8.72
N MET A 43 6.36 20.89 -8.70
CA MET A 43 6.95 20.11 -7.62
C MET A 43 8.45 20.41 -7.49
N GLN A 44 9.19 20.40 -8.60
CA GLN A 44 10.61 20.74 -8.64
C GLN A 44 10.84 22.16 -8.09
N ARG A 45 10.10 23.16 -8.59
CA ARG A 45 10.23 24.55 -8.13
C ARG A 45 9.92 24.68 -6.63
N ASN A 46 8.83 24.05 -6.17
CA ASN A 46 8.45 24.08 -4.75
C ASN A 46 9.53 23.39 -3.88
N ASN A 47 10.09 22.27 -4.33
CA ASN A 47 11.17 21.56 -3.63
C ASN A 47 12.46 22.38 -3.59
N GLU A 48 12.84 23.01 -4.71
CA GLU A 48 14.00 23.91 -4.78
C GLU A 48 13.85 25.11 -3.85
N ILE A 49 12.68 25.75 -3.85
CA ILE A 49 12.38 26.86 -2.91
C ILE A 49 12.52 26.37 -1.47
N LYS A 50 11.89 25.24 -1.11
CA LYS A 50 11.97 24.67 0.24
C LYS A 50 13.42 24.37 0.62
N GLY A 51 14.16 23.64 -0.22
CA GLY A 51 15.56 23.29 0.01
C GLY A 51 16.46 24.51 0.20
N LEU A 52 16.33 25.52 -0.67
CA LEU A 52 17.10 26.75 -0.55
C LEU A 52 16.74 27.56 0.72
N THR A 53 15.47 27.55 1.14
CA THR A 53 15.07 28.21 2.41
C THR A 53 15.66 27.52 3.64
N ILE A 54 15.64 26.19 3.66
CA ILE A 54 16.25 25.37 4.72
C ILE A 54 17.76 25.60 4.75
N GLN A 55 18.41 25.48 3.59
CA GLN A 55 19.85 25.70 3.47
C GLN A 55 20.26 27.10 3.95
N LYS A 56 19.46 28.13 3.61
CA LYS A 56 19.70 29.50 4.08
C LYS A 56 19.61 29.61 5.59
N GLU A 57 18.57 29.06 6.22
CA GLU A 57 18.43 29.07 7.69
C GLU A 57 19.62 28.37 8.34
N MET A 58 19.93 27.15 7.91
CA MET A 58 21.00 26.32 8.46
C MET A 58 22.35 27.03 8.36
N TYR A 59 22.74 27.51 7.17
CA TYR A 59 24.01 28.20 6.98
C TYR A 59 24.10 29.51 7.76
N THR A 60 22.99 30.25 7.89
CA THR A 60 22.96 31.46 8.71
C THR A 60 23.23 31.14 10.19
N ARG A 61 22.62 30.06 10.70
CA ARG A 61 22.81 29.61 12.09
C ARG A 61 24.22 29.06 12.34
N LEU A 62 24.74 28.25 11.42
CA LEU A 62 26.10 27.70 11.50
C LEU A 62 27.16 28.79 11.46
N ASN A 63 27.07 29.75 10.52
CA ASN A 63 28.00 30.88 10.47
C ASN A 63 27.94 31.71 11.75
N ALA A 64 26.75 32.00 12.30
CA ALA A 64 26.64 32.71 13.57
C ALA A 64 27.35 32.01 14.74
N ARG A 65 27.37 30.67 14.75
CA ARG A 65 28.08 29.87 15.75
C ARG A 65 29.58 29.90 15.55
N VAL A 66 30.04 29.65 14.33
CA VAL A 66 31.45 29.72 13.95
C VAL A 66 32.02 31.11 14.27
N ASP A 67 31.28 32.17 13.97
CA ASP A 67 31.70 33.55 14.21
C ASP A 67 31.95 33.83 15.69
N LYS A 68 31.00 33.45 16.56
CA LYS A 68 31.16 33.59 18.01
C LYS A 68 32.30 32.72 18.55
N MET A 69 32.48 31.50 18.02
CA MET A 69 33.57 30.62 18.42
C MET A 69 34.93 31.21 18.05
N VAL A 70 35.07 31.72 16.83
CA VAL A 70 36.33 32.32 16.35
C VAL A 70 36.67 33.58 17.16
N GLU A 71 35.68 34.41 17.48
CA GLU A 71 35.87 35.63 18.28
C GLU A 71 36.32 35.35 19.72
N THR A 72 35.85 34.26 20.33
CA THR A 72 36.06 33.96 21.76
C THR A 72 37.22 32.98 22.02
N LEU A 73 37.31 31.90 21.24
CA LEU A 73 38.29 30.83 21.43
C LEU A 73 39.59 31.09 20.67
N GLY A 74 39.53 31.80 19.54
CA GLY A 74 40.67 32.02 18.64
C GLY A 74 41.38 30.69 18.32
N ASN A 75 42.68 30.60 18.61
CA ASN A 75 43.46 29.38 18.38
C ASN A 75 43.04 28.19 19.27
N SER A 76 42.38 28.42 20.41
CA SER A 76 41.91 27.33 21.27
C SER A 76 40.79 26.51 20.63
N ILE A 77 40.29 26.93 19.46
CA ILE A 77 39.26 26.23 18.71
C ILE A 77 39.71 24.87 18.18
N ALA A 78 41.02 24.57 18.10
CA ALA A 78 41.48 23.23 17.72
C ALA A 78 41.24 22.17 18.82
N ASP A 79 41.08 22.58 20.08
CA ASP A 79 40.81 21.70 21.21
C ASP A 79 39.32 21.29 21.27
N GLU A 80 39.04 20.02 21.02
CA GLU A 80 37.69 19.45 20.97
C GLU A 80 36.89 19.70 22.25
N LYS A 81 37.51 19.53 23.43
CA LYS A 81 36.80 19.71 24.71
C LYS A 81 36.34 21.15 24.88
N LYS A 82 37.23 22.10 24.60
CA LYS A 82 36.92 23.54 24.72
C LYS A 82 35.87 23.98 23.72
N ARG A 83 35.88 23.44 22.49
CA ARG A 83 34.83 23.70 21.50
C ARG A 83 33.46 23.22 21.98
N ASN A 84 33.37 21.98 22.43
CA ASN A 84 32.09 21.38 22.80
C ASN A 84 31.53 22.01 24.08
N GLU A 85 32.39 22.32 25.06
CA GLU A 85 32.02 23.11 26.24
C GLU A 85 31.50 24.51 25.85
N PHE A 86 32.16 25.19 24.91
CA PHE A 86 31.72 26.50 24.42
C PHE A 86 30.36 26.41 23.71
N LEU A 87 30.19 25.44 22.81
CA LEU A 87 28.95 25.24 22.06
C LEU A 87 27.77 24.97 23.00
N ASN A 88 27.93 24.07 23.97
CA ASN A 88 26.88 23.71 24.94
C ASN A 88 26.56 24.82 25.95
N THR A 89 27.50 25.75 26.18
CA THR A 89 27.29 26.88 27.11
C THR A 89 26.63 28.08 26.40
N ASN A 90 26.97 28.33 25.14
CA ASN A 90 26.55 29.55 24.42
C ASN A 90 25.36 29.33 23.47
N PHE A 91 25.04 28.08 23.14
CA PHE A 91 23.95 27.71 22.26
C PHE A 91 23.13 26.56 22.85
N ASP A 92 21.87 26.45 22.44
CA ASP A 92 21.02 25.33 22.85
C ASP A 92 21.48 24.04 22.11
N PRO A 93 21.88 22.98 22.85
CA PRO A 93 22.30 21.71 22.26
C PRO A 93 21.22 21.02 21.43
N LYS A 94 19.94 21.33 21.68
CA LYS A 94 18.80 20.72 20.99
C LYS A 94 18.23 21.59 19.87
N GLU A 95 18.84 22.73 19.57
CA GLU A 95 18.39 23.60 18.49
C GLU A 95 18.56 22.89 17.13
N LYS A 96 17.46 22.74 16.40
CA LYS A 96 17.36 22.10 15.08
C LYS A 96 16.76 23.06 14.05
N CYS A 97 16.86 22.72 12.77
CA CYS A 97 16.17 23.46 11.70
C CYS A 97 14.65 23.41 11.92
N THR A 98 14.02 24.59 11.89
CA THR A 98 12.57 24.72 12.16
C THR A 98 11.72 24.46 10.92
N LEU A 99 12.33 24.59 9.74
CA LEU A 99 11.66 24.47 8.45
C LEU A 99 11.65 23.03 7.89
N GLU A 100 12.42 22.13 8.47
CA GLU A 100 12.42 20.72 8.09
C GLU A 100 11.40 19.94 8.92
N GLU A 101 10.46 19.27 8.23
CA GLU A 101 9.35 18.52 8.84
C GLU A 101 9.78 17.16 9.42
N ASN A 102 11.00 16.71 9.12
CA ASN A 102 11.51 15.41 9.57
C ASN A 102 11.96 15.47 11.04
N ALA A 103 11.51 14.51 11.86
CA ALA A 103 11.88 14.44 13.28
C ALA A 103 13.38 14.16 13.51
N ASP A 104 14.08 13.67 12.49
CA ASP A 104 15.46 13.17 12.54
C ASP A 104 16.53 14.21 12.20
N ASN A 105 16.19 15.49 12.07
CA ASN A 105 17.20 16.50 11.73
C ASN A 105 18.25 16.62 12.83
N ILE A 106 19.51 16.68 12.41
CA ILE A 106 20.68 16.75 13.28
C ILE A 106 20.71 18.14 13.96
N PRO A 107 20.97 18.23 15.27
CA PRO A 107 21.17 19.50 15.96
C PRO A 107 22.32 20.29 15.35
N TYR A 108 22.19 21.61 15.34
CA TYR A 108 23.22 22.48 14.78
C TYR A 108 24.58 22.36 15.52
N ASN A 109 24.62 21.89 16.78
CA ASN A 109 25.89 21.69 17.51
C ASN A 109 26.66 20.52 16.86
N GLU A 110 25.98 19.40 16.62
CA GLU A 110 26.54 18.22 15.97
C GLU A 110 27.01 18.55 14.55
N MET A 111 26.26 19.36 13.79
CA MET A 111 26.71 19.83 12.47
C MET A 111 28.03 20.63 12.51
N VAL A 112 28.27 21.40 13.57
CA VAL A 112 29.55 22.11 13.75
C VAL A 112 30.65 21.11 14.11
N GLU A 113 30.37 20.10 14.93
CA GLU A 113 31.31 19.04 15.26
C GLU A 113 31.73 18.25 14.00
N ASP A 114 30.75 17.88 13.16
CA ASP A 114 30.98 17.22 11.87
C ASP A 114 31.87 18.07 10.94
N LEU A 115 31.68 19.40 10.93
CA LEU A 115 32.57 20.31 10.19
C LEU A 115 34.01 20.21 10.68
N PHE A 116 34.25 20.10 12.00
CA PHE A 116 35.60 19.92 12.53
C PHE A 116 36.18 18.55 12.20
N VAL A 117 35.37 17.49 12.16
CA VAL A 117 35.79 16.17 11.69
C VAL A 117 36.23 16.25 10.23
N GLN A 118 35.43 16.90 9.36
CA GLN A 118 35.77 17.13 7.96
C GLN A 118 37.08 17.94 7.79
N ILE A 119 37.24 19.02 8.56
CA ILE A 119 38.49 19.81 8.55
C ILE A 119 39.69 18.95 8.96
N SER A 120 39.52 18.08 9.96
CA SER A 120 40.58 17.19 10.41
C SER A 120 40.99 16.19 9.31
N ASP A 121 40.02 15.65 8.59
CA ASP A 121 40.26 14.68 7.52
C ASP A 121 40.85 15.33 6.27
N ASP A 122 40.43 16.55 5.93
CA ASP A 122 41.01 17.31 4.83
C ASP A 122 42.46 17.74 5.12
N LEU A 123 42.78 18.10 6.37
CA LEU A 123 44.17 18.36 6.77
C LEU A 123 45.04 17.10 6.71
N LYS A 124 44.52 15.93 7.11
CA LYS A 124 45.22 14.65 6.96
C LYS A 124 45.49 14.31 5.49
N LYS A 125 44.51 14.53 4.60
CA LYS A 125 44.68 14.32 3.14
C LYS A 125 45.72 15.25 2.53
N GLU A 126 45.84 16.48 3.04
CA GLU A 126 46.86 17.45 2.62
C GLU A 126 48.26 17.21 3.25
N GLU A 127 48.46 16.11 3.98
CA GLU A 127 49.68 15.79 4.74
C GLU A 127 50.09 16.89 5.74
N LYS A 128 49.11 17.62 6.27
CA LYS A 128 49.29 18.70 7.24
C LYS A 128 48.94 18.24 8.65
N ASP A 129 49.52 18.89 9.66
CA ASP A 129 49.21 18.59 11.05
C ASP A 129 47.77 18.99 11.38
N SER A 130 46.92 17.97 11.55
CA SER A 130 45.51 18.12 11.91
C SER A 130 45.29 18.75 13.28
N ASN A 131 46.31 18.79 14.14
CA ASN A 131 46.24 19.37 15.47
C ASN A 131 46.83 20.78 15.55
N ASP A 132 47.41 21.32 14.46
CA ASP A 132 47.95 22.69 14.47
C ASP A 132 46.79 23.70 14.56
N PRO A 133 46.70 24.48 15.66
CA PRO A 133 45.65 25.46 15.88
C PRO A 133 45.48 26.47 14.74
N LYS A 134 46.59 26.87 14.09
CA LYS A 134 46.56 27.88 13.04
C LYS A 134 46.00 27.31 11.73
N LEU A 135 46.34 26.07 11.41
CA LEU A 135 45.86 25.40 10.20
C LEU A 135 44.37 25.09 10.30
N VAL A 136 43.91 24.60 11.45
CA VAL A 136 42.48 24.36 11.71
C VAL A 136 41.68 25.67 11.59
N LEU A 137 42.15 26.75 12.20
CA LEU A 137 41.49 28.06 12.12
C LEU A 137 41.47 28.60 10.68
N ALA A 138 42.57 28.47 9.94
CA ALA A 138 42.63 28.90 8.54
C ALA A 138 41.64 28.14 7.66
N LYS A 139 41.54 26.81 7.82
CA LYS A 139 40.57 25.97 7.10
C LYS A 139 39.14 26.29 7.49
N LEU A 140 38.86 26.50 8.78
CA LEU A 140 37.54 26.91 9.25
C LEU A 140 37.09 28.23 8.61
N LEU A 141 37.98 29.21 8.52
CA LEU A 141 37.69 30.48 7.83
C LEU A 141 37.49 30.30 6.32
N GLU A 142 38.19 29.35 5.69
CA GLU A 142 37.97 28.97 4.29
C GLU A 142 36.55 28.41 4.09
N HIS A 143 36.12 27.48 4.95
CA HIS A 143 34.75 26.93 4.92
C HIS A 143 33.69 27.99 5.19
N ARG A 144 33.91 28.87 6.18
CA ARG A 144 33.04 30.02 6.46
C ARG A 144 32.88 30.92 5.22
N ALA A 145 33.98 31.23 4.53
CA ALA A 145 33.95 32.05 3.32
C ALA A 145 33.20 31.36 2.16
N LYS A 146 33.34 30.03 2.03
CA LYS A 146 32.57 29.24 1.06
C LYS A 146 31.06 29.31 1.38
N ILE A 147 30.67 29.11 2.63
CA ILE A 147 29.27 29.22 3.06
C ILE A 147 28.72 30.62 2.78
N GLU A 148 29.48 31.67 3.07
CA GLU A 148 29.09 33.05 2.75
C GLU A 148 28.90 33.28 1.24
N SER A 149 29.78 32.71 0.41
CA SER A 149 29.64 32.78 -1.05
C SER A 149 28.36 32.08 -1.55
N VAL A 150 28.01 30.93 -0.96
CA VAL A 150 26.78 30.21 -1.27
C VAL A 150 25.56 31.00 -0.82
N LEU A 151 25.55 31.55 0.40
CA LEU A 151 24.47 32.41 0.91
C LEU A 151 24.19 33.59 -0.02
N LYS A 152 25.22 34.25 -0.57
CA LYS A 152 25.08 35.34 -1.55
C LYS A 152 24.41 34.89 -2.85
N GLN A 153 24.54 33.62 -3.23
CA GLN A 153 23.90 33.05 -4.43
C GLN A 153 22.47 32.56 -4.16
N ILE A 154 22.12 32.23 -2.91
CA ILE A 154 20.79 31.70 -2.56
C ILE A 154 19.71 32.79 -2.72
N ASP A 155 19.94 34.00 -2.22
CA ASP A 155 18.95 35.09 -2.27
C ASP A 155 18.46 35.43 -3.69
N PRO A 156 19.33 35.67 -4.69
CA PRO A 156 18.87 35.96 -6.04
C PRO A 156 18.14 34.76 -6.68
N LYS A 157 18.57 33.53 -6.39
CA LYS A 157 17.88 32.31 -6.88
C LYS A 157 16.50 32.14 -6.26
N LEU A 158 16.37 32.35 -4.95
CA LEU A 158 15.08 32.33 -4.26
C LEU A 158 14.13 33.40 -4.79
N GLU A 159 14.64 34.61 -5.05
CA GLU A 159 13.84 35.69 -5.62
C GLU A 159 13.38 35.34 -7.05
N GLN A 160 14.25 34.74 -7.88
CA GLN A 160 13.90 34.28 -9.21
C GLN A 160 12.80 33.20 -9.16
N LEU A 161 12.99 32.14 -8.36
CA LEU A 161 12.02 31.04 -8.24
C LEU A 161 10.68 31.52 -7.66
N LYS A 162 10.69 32.47 -6.72
CA LYS A 162 9.46 33.09 -6.19
C LYS A 162 8.75 33.93 -7.25
N LYS A 163 9.48 34.72 -8.05
CA LYS A 163 8.89 35.45 -9.18
C LYS A 163 8.29 34.51 -10.20
N GLU A 164 8.98 33.42 -10.56
CA GLU A 164 8.45 32.39 -11.45
C GLU A 164 7.19 31.74 -10.87
N LYS A 165 7.15 31.47 -9.56
CA LYS A 165 5.94 30.99 -8.89
C LYS A 165 4.79 32.01 -8.99
N GLU A 166 5.06 33.30 -8.79
CA GLU A 166 4.06 34.38 -8.91
C GLU A 166 3.58 34.63 -10.35
N LEU A 167 4.28 34.10 -11.36
CA LEU A 167 3.84 34.13 -12.75
C LEU A 167 2.76 33.08 -13.06
N HIS A 168 2.54 32.11 -12.18
CA HIS A 168 1.59 31.03 -12.38
C HIS A 168 0.61 30.97 -11.20
N ILE A 169 -0.67 31.29 -11.47
CA ILE A 169 -1.74 31.08 -10.49
C ILE A 169 -2.23 29.65 -10.65
N SER A 170 -2.08 28.86 -9.60
CA SER A 170 -2.41 27.45 -9.57
C SER A 170 -3.57 27.15 -8.62
N SER A 171 -4.07 25.92 -8.65
CA SER A 171 -5.08 25.45 -7.70
C SER A 171 -4.63 25.48 -6.25
N GLU A 172 -3.32 25.42 -5.96
CA GLU A 172 -2.78 25.52 -4.59
C GLU A 172 -2.96 26.93 -4.00
N ASP A 173 -3.00 27.95 -4.85
CA ASP A 173 -3.20 29.35 -4.45
C ASP A 173 -4.69 29.67 -4.22
N ILE A 174 -5.58 28.75 -4.61
CA ILE A 174 -7.02 28.84 -4.37
C ILE A 174 -7.32 28.15 -3.04
N HIS A 175 -8.04 28.86 -2.17
CA HIS A 175 -8.43 28.35 -0.86
C HIS A 175 -9.96 28.33 -0.74
N ASP A 176 -10.48 27.29 -0.10
CA ASP A 176 -11.91 27.19 0.21
C ASP A 176 -12.29 28.26 1.24
N GLY A 177 -13.02 29.29 0.82
CA GLY A 177 -13.52 30.32 1.73
C GLY A 177 -14.71 29.85 2.59
N TRP A 178 -15.50 28.91 2.07
CA TRP A 178 -16.62 28.29 2.76
C TRP A 178 -16.87 26.90 2.15
N ASN A 179 -16.87 25.87 2.99
CA ASN A 179 -17.17 24.51 2.57
C ASN A 179 -18.19 23.92 3.56
N SER A 180 -19.42 23.72 3.11
CA SER A 180 -20.49 23.11 3.90
C SER A 180 -21.07 21.93 3.16
N SER A 181 -20.90 20.73 3.72
CA SER A 181 -21.60 19.54 3.27
C SER A 181 -22.87 19.37 4.12
N ILE A 182 -24.03 19.55 3.49
CA ILE A 182 -25.32 19.25 4.12
C ILE A 182 -25.76 17.90 3.59
N ILE A 183 -25.64 16.90 4.44
CA ILE A 183 -26.24 15.59 4.20
C ILE A 183 -27.61 15.64 4.84
N ASN A 184 -28.67 15.67 4.03
CA ASN A 184 -30.05 15.55 4.51
C ASN A 184 -30.26 14.15 5.10
N LYS A 185 -29.91 13.99 6.39
CA LYS A 185 -30.29 12.81 7.17
C LYS A 185 -31.79 12.89 7.40
N THR A 186 -32.54 11.95 6.82
CA THR A 186 -33.94 11.76 7.19
C THR A 186 -33.99 11.48 8.70
N PRO A 187 -34.92 12.11 9.45
CA PRO A 187 -35.07 11.79 10.86
C PRO A 187 -35.37 10.30 10.97
N SER A 188 -34.51 9.56 11.67
CA SER A 188 -34.81 8.19 12.04
C SER A 188 -36.15 8.22 12.76
N SER A 189 -37.14 7.50 12.23
CA SER A 189 -38.36 7.24 12.97
C SER A 189 -37.96 6.48 14.22
N SER A 190 -37.82 7.17 15.34
CA SER A 190 -37.92 6.52 16.63
C SER A 190 -39.27 5.83 16.66
N ALA A 191 -39.24 4.51 16.74
CA ALA A 191 -40.41 3.68 16.99
C ALA A 191 -41.16 4.20 18.23
N PRO A 192 -42.50 4.07 18.28
CA PRO A 192 -43.29 4.58 19.40
C PRO A 192 -42.90 3.86 20.69
N PRO A 193 -42.73 4.56 21.83
CA PRO A 193 -42.51 3.88 23.09
C PRO A 193 -43.78 3.16 23.50
N SER A 194 -43.67 1.84 23.67
CA SER A 194 -44.59 1.02 24.45
C SER A 194 -44.72 1.61 25.85
N GLY A 195 -45.96 1.63 26.35
CA GLY A 195 -46.30 2.31 27.59
C GLY A 195 -45.56 1.77 28.80
N ASP A 196 -45.11 2.70 29.64
CA ASP A 196 -45.20 2.52 31.08
C ASP A 196 -45.67 3.83 31.72
N SER A 197 -46.52 3.64 32.73
CA SER A 197 -47.13 4.66 33.56
C SER A 197 -46.11 5.44 34.40
N GLY A 198 -46.15 6.77 34.33
CA GLY A 198 -45.33 7.62 35.20
C GLY A 198 -45.54 9.11 34.95
N SER A 199 -46.03 9.81 35.96
CA SER A 199 -46.50 11.19 35.96
C SER A 199 -45.53 12.29 35.47
N SER A 200 -46.12 13.29 34.78
CA SER A 200 -46.07 14.74 35.07
C SER A 200 -45.44 15.69 34.03
N LYS A 201 -46.20 16.80 33.85
CA LYS A 201 -45.89 18.16 33.39
C LYS A 201 -45.78 18.48 31.89
N LYS A 202 -46.78 19.27 31.47
CA LYS A 202 -46.91 20.07 30.24
C LYS A 202 -45.82 21.14 30.11
N THR A 203 -45.29 21.30 28.91
CA THR A 203 -44.85 22.61 28.40
C THR A 203 -45.14 22.70 26.89
N LYS A 204 -45.83 23.76 26.46
CA LYS A 204 -46.16 24.05 25.06
C LYS A 204 -44.98 24.74 24.38
N SER A 205 -44.62 24.32 23.17
CA SER A 205 -43.90 25.15 22.20
C SER A 205 -44.56 25.00 20.82
N THR A 206 -44.98 26.11 20.26
CA THR A 206 -45.62 26.28 18.94
C THR A 206 -44.67 25.91 17.80
N ALA A 207 -45.12 25.06 16.87
CA ALA A 207 -44.44 24.79 15.61
C ALA A 207 -45.16 25.55 14.48
N THR A 208 -44.44 26.41 13.76
CA THR A 208 -44.88 26.99 12.49
C THR A 208 -44.68 25.98 11.37
N THR A 209 -45.77 25.49 10.80
CA THR A 209 -45.80 24.63 9.60
C THR A 209 -45.47 25.48 8.38
N ILE A 210 -44.48 25.04 7.59
CA ILE A 210 -44.24 25.52 6.23
C ILE A 210 -44.40 24.30 5.33
N GLU A 211 -45.53 24.19 4.63
CA GLU A 211 -45.78 23.12 3.66
C GLU A 211 -45.10 23.50 2.33
N THR A 212 -44.18 22.67 1.85
CA THR A 212 -43.62 22.80 0.50
C THR A 212 -44.06 21.61 -0.35
N ILE A 213 -44.75 21.94 -1.44
CA ILE A 213 -45.34 21.05 -2.44
C ILE A 213 -44.25 20.63 -3.43
N ASN A 214 -43.63 19.46 -3.21
CA ASN A 214 -43.09 18.53 -4.22
C ASN A 214 -42.11 17.56 -3.53
N SER A 215 -42.54 16.31 -3.35
CA SER A 215 -41.66 15.19 -3.02
C SER A 215 -41.47 14.34 -4.29
N PRO A 216 -40.29 14.33 -4.93
CA PRO A 216 -39.94 13.25 -5.83
C PRO A 216 -39.55 12.02 -5.01
N GLU A 217 -39.98 10.84 -5.49
CA GLU A 217 -39.74 9.54 -4.86
C GLU A 217 -38.25 9.32 -4.55
N VAL A 218 -37.95 9.01 -3.29
CA VAL A 218 -36.60 8.83 -2.76
C VAL A 218 -36.08 7.44 -3.15
N SER A 219 -35.09 7.38 -4.04
CA SER A 219 -34.29 6.18 -4.28
C SER A 219 -33.53 5.78 -3.01
N GLN A 220 -33.58 4.48 -2.69
CA GLN A 220 -33.17 3.89 -1.41
C GLN A 220 -31.65 3.95 -1.16
N LEU A 221 -31.28 4.28 0.09
CA LEU A 221 -29.90 4.51 0.58
C LEU A 221 -29.11 3.20 0.77
N ALA A 222 -27.80 3.23 0.47
CA ALA A 222 -26.84 2.19 0.85
C ALA A 222 -26.58 2.22 2.37
N GLN A 223 -26.57 1.04 3.01
CA GLN A 223 -26.33 0.87 4.45
C GLN A 223 -24.84 0.95 4.79
N VAL A 224 -24.55 1.21 6.07
CA VAL A 224 -23.18 1.23 6.64
C VAL A 224 -22.92 -0.15 7.29
N PRO A 225 -21.72 -0.73 7.20
CA PRO A 225 -21.41 -2.01 7.83
C PRO A 225 -21.49 -1.94 9.36
N SER A 226 -21.94 -3.03 10.00
CA SER A 226 -21.98 -3.17 11.47
C SER A 226 -20.60 -3.08 12.14
N LYS A 227 -19.53 -3.45 11.44
CA LYS A 227 -18.14 -3.21 11.82
C LYS A 227 -17.34 -2.64 10.64
N PRO A 228 -16.43 -1.67 10.86
CA PRO A 228 -15.53 -1.20 9.80
C PRO A 228 -14.73 -2.36 9.21
N LEU A 229 -14.64 -2.44 7.88
CA LEU A 229 -13.95 -3.54 7.19
C LEU A 229 -12.47 -3.65 7.60
N ASP A 230 -11.82 -2.51 7.87
CA ASP A 230 -10.40 -2.45 8.27
C ASP A 230 -10.14 -3.00 9.69
N GLN A 231 -11.18 -3.30 10.46
CA GLN A 231 -11.11 -3.82 11.83
C GLN A 231 -11.60 -5.27 11.95
N LEU A 232 -11.89 -5.92 10.82
CA LEU A 232 -12.31 -7.32 10.82
C LEU A 232 -11.11 -8.22 11.09
N GLU A 233 -11.29 -9.19 11.99
CA GLU A 233 -10.33 -10.27 12.17
C GLU A 233 -10.29 -11.16 10.91
N GLU A 234 -9.21 -11.93 10.75
CA GLU A 234 -9.04 -12.85 9.63
C GLU A 234 -10.21 -13.84 9.58
N LEU A 235 -10.90 -13.90 8.44
CA LEU A 235 -12.11 -14.72 8.21
C LEU A 235 -13.33 -14.38 9.11
N GLU A 236 -13.40 -13.20 9.73
CA GLU A 236 -14.57 -12.78 10.48
C GLU A 236 -15.79 -12.52 9.56
N LEU A 237 -16.86 -13.30 9.75
CA LEU A 237 -18.09 -13.19 8.97
C LEU A 237 -19.06 -12.15 9.56
N LEU A 238 -19.34 -11.09 8.80
CA LEU A 238 -20.26 -10.02 9.21
C LEU A 238 -21.71 -10.54 9.38
N PRO A 239 -22.49 -9.96 10.31
CA PRO A 239 -23.92 -10.25 10.46
C PRO A 239 -24.72 -10.10 9.16
N GLU A 240 -24.42 -9.07 8.37
CA GLU A 240 -25.08 -8.78 7.10
C GLU A 240 -24.76 -9.84 6.04
N THR A 241 -23.53 -10.33 6.02
CA THR A 241 -23.10 -11.43 5.15
C THR A 241 -23.76 -12.75 5.55
N LYS A 242 -24.02 -12.98 6.85
CA LYS A 242 -24.82 -14.14 7.32
C LYS A 242 -26.27 -14.06 6.82
N ILE A 243 -26.87 -12.87 6.84
CA ILE A 243 -28.21 -12.66 6.29
C ILE A 243 -28.20 -12.94 4.79
N PHE A 244 -27.20 -12.44 4.07
CA PHE A 244 -27.03 -12.70 2.64
C PHE A 244 -26.89 -14.20 2.32
N ALA A 245 -26.08 -14.94 3.10
CA ALA A 245 -25.93 -16.39 2.97
C ALA A 245 -27.27 -17.15 3.12
N SER A 246 -28.15 -16.67 4.00
CA SER A 246 -29.46 -17.27 4.25
C SER A 246 -30.48 -17.07 3.12
N ILE A 247 -30.19 -16.21 2.13
CA ILE A 247 -31.07 -15.98 0.99
C ILE A 247 -31.07 -17.21 0.06
N PRO A 248 -32.25 -17.78 -0.28
CA PRO A 248 -32.32 -18.95 -1.15
C PRO A 248 -31.69 -18.71 -2.53
N ALA A 249 -30.85 -19.63 -2.99
CA ALA A 249 -30.19 -19.56 -4.30
C ALA A 249 -31.18 -19.44 -5.48
N THR A 250 -32.41 -19.94 -5.32
CA THR A 250 -33.47 -19.83 -6.34
C THR A 250 -33.99 -18.42 -6.52
N ASP A 251 -33.78 -17.52 -5.55
CA ASP A 251 -34.32 -16.16 -5.54
C ASP A 251 -33.19 -15.13 -5.70
N LEU A 252 -32.60 -15.15 -6.89
CA LEU A 252 -31.52 -14.24 -7.26
C LEU A 252 -31.92 -12.77 -7.06
N LEU A 253 -33.17 -12.40 -7.37
CA LEU A 253 -33.68 -11.03 -7.20
C LEU A 253 -33.61 -10.54 -5.76
N LYS A 254 -33.83 -11.41 -4.78
CA LYS A 254 -33.66 -11.06 -3.37
C LYS A 254 -32.19 -10.84 -3.00
N SER A 255 -31.29 -11.71 -3.46
CA SER A 255 -29.84 -11.54 -3.25
C SER A 255 -29.36 -10.19 -3.80
N ILE A 256 -29.82 -9.80 -4.98
CA ILE A 256 -29.43 -8.55 -5.64
C ILE A 256 -29.95 -7.34 -4.88
N LYS A 257 -31.25 -7.30 -4.57
CA LYS A 257 -31.84 -6.19 -3.80
C LYS A 257 -31.15 -6.00 -2.46
N PHE A 258 -30.72 -7.10 -1.84
CA PHE A 258 -29.92 -7.05 -0.63
C PHE A 258 -28.55 -6.39 -0.91
N LEU A 259 -27.84 -6.84 -1.94
CA LEU A 259 -26.52 -6.31 -2.31
C LEU A 259 -26.54 -4.85 -2.76
N GLU A 260 -27.60 -4.38 -3.43
CA GLU A 260 -27.76 -2.96 -3.80
C GLU A 260 -27.67 -2.01 -2.60
N SER A 261 -28.12 -2.49 -1.43
CA SER A 261 -28.05 -1.75 -0.16
C SER A 261 -26.84 -2.13 0.71
N HIS A 262 -26.09 -3.18 0.35
CA HIS A 262 -24.97 -3.73 1.14
C HIS A 262 -23.74 -3.99 0.29
N LEU A 263 -23.43 -3.11 -0.67
CA LEU A 263 -22.31 -3.30 -1.62
C LEU A 263 -20.94 -3.51 -0.96
N TYR A 264 -20.78 -3.10 0.30
CA TYR A 264 -19.55 -3.26 1.07
C TYR A 264 -19.23 -4.72 1.43
N ILE A 265 -20.21 -5.64 1.41
CA ILE A 265 -19.93 -7.07 1.66
C ILE A 265 -19.33 -7.77 0.43
N VAL A 266 -19.32 -7.11 -0.74
CA VAL A 266 -18.68 -7.60 -1.96
C VAL A 266 -17.19 -7.32 -1.87
N CYS A 267 -16.49 -8.16 -1.13
CA CYS A 267 -15.03 -8.14 -0.99
C CYS A 267 -14.50 -9.56 -0.78
N GLU A 268 -13.19 -9.73 -1.00
CA GLU A 268 -12.51 -11.03 -0.89
C GLU A 268 -12.62 -11.61 0.53
N GLN A 269 -12.39 -10.79 1.55
CA GLN A 269 -12.44 -11.22 2.95
C GLN A 269 -13.81 -11.80 3.34
N GLN A 270 -14.92 -11.20 2.92
CA GLN A 270 -16.26 -11.74 3.21
C GLN A 270 -16.60 -12.97 2.34
N LYS A 271 -16.06 -13.06 1.12
CA LYS A 271 -16.14 -14.27 0.29
C LYS A 271 -15.45 -15.44 0.98
N ASP A 272 -14.23 -15.27 1.47
CA ASP A 272 -13.48 -16.34 2.14
C ASP A 272 -14.08 -16.72 3.49
N ALA A 273 -14.56 -15.75 4.27
CA ALA A 273 -15.31 -16.02 5.50
C ALA A 273 -16.59 -16.85 5.24
N LEU A 274 -17.30 -16.57 4.14
CA LEU A 274 -18.44 -17.41 3.73
C LEU A 274 -17.99 -18.81 3.32
N MET A 275 -16.90 -18.93 2.56
CA MET A 275 -16.36 -20.23 2.16
C MET A 275 -15.99 -21.07 3.38
N MET A 276 -15.41 -20.49 4.43
CA MET A 276 -15.14 -21.21 5.67
C MET A 276 -16.43 -21.75 6.31
N SER A 277 -17.49 -20.93 6.37
CA SER A 277 -18.78 -21.38 6.88
C SER A 277 -19.42 -22.51 6.07
N THR A 278 -19.04 -22.69 4.79
CA THR A 278 -19.48 -23.85 3.98
C THR A 278 -18.86 -25.16 4.47
N PHE A 279 -17.60 -25.14 4.90
CA PHE A 279 -16.92 -26.29 5.50
C PHE A 279 -17.61 -26.69 6.79
N ASP A 280 -17.89 -25.74 7.68
CA ASP A 280 -18.59 -25.99 8.94
C ASP A 280 -19.98 -26.62 8.71
N ALA A 281 -20.74 -26.08 7.75
CA ALA A 281 -22.06 -26.61 7.39
C ALA A 281 -21.98 -28.02 6.80
N GLN A 282 -21.02 -28.28 5.92
CA GLN A 282 -20.83 -29.59 5.29
C GLN A 282 -20.33 -30.64 6.29
N LEU A 283 -19.42 -30.28 7.20
CA LEU A 283 -18.96 -31.16 8.28
C LEU A 283 -20.11 -31.52 9.22
N SER A 284 -20.96 -30.54 9.56
CA SER A 284 -22.18 -30.71 10.36
C SER A 284 -23.29 -31.50 9.66
N GLY A 285 -23.12 -31.83 8.37
CA GLY A 285 -24.08 -32.61 7.57
C GLY A 285 -25.23 -31.79 6.97
N ASP A 286 -25.18 -30.46 7.04
CA ASP A 286 -26.17 -29.58 6.41
C ASP A 286 -25.79 -29.24 4.96
N ILE A 287 -26.02 -30.22 4.09
CA ILE A 287 -25.74 -30.19 2.65
C ILE A 287 -26.46 -29.01 1.96
N LYS A 288 -27.70 -28.71 2.38
CA LYS A 288 -28.51 -27.67 1.73
C LYS A 288 -27.95 -26.29 2.02
N THR A 289 -27.65 -26.02 3.29
CA THR A 289 -27.04 -24.74 3.69
C THR A 289 -25.64 -24.62 3.10
N ALA A 290 -24.84 -25.69 3.09
CA ALA A 290 -23.51 -25.68 2.47
C ALA A 290 -23.57 -25.27 0.98
N LYS A 291 -24.41 -25.94 0.18
CA LYS A 291 -24.55 -25.61 -1.26
C LYS A 291 -25.10 -24.19 -1.49
N GLN A 292 -26.01 -23.74 -0.62
CA GLN A 292 -26.54 -22.37 -0.69
C GLN A 292 -25.47 -21.33 -0.36
N THR A 293 -24.68 -21.54 0.69
CA THR A 293 -23.60 -20.63 1.08
C THR A 293 -22.52 -20.58 0.00
N VAL A 294 -22.18 -21.70 -0.65
CA VAL A 294 -21.25 -21.70 -1.81
C VAL A 294 -21.81 -20.86 -2.95
N HIS A 295 -23.11 -21.00 -3.27
CA HIS A 295 -23.74 -20.17 -4.29
C HIS A 295 -23.64 -18.68 -3.96
N GLN A 296 -23.91 -18.28 -2.72
CA GLN A 296 -23.81 -16.87 -2.31
C GLN A 296 -22.35 -16.38 -2.31
N ALA A 297 -21.38 -17.21 -1.92
CA ALA A 297 -19.95 -16.88 -1.98
C ALA A 297 -19.49 -16.63 -3.42
N LEU A 298 -19.91 -17.47 -4.38
CA LEU A 298 -19.60 -17.28 -5.80
C LEU A 298 -20.23 -15.98 -6.35
N ILE A 299 -21.42 -15.58 -5.91
CA ILE A 299 -21.97 -14.27 -6.29
C ILE A 299 -21.04 -13.13 -5.84
N LEU A 300 -20.53 -13.18 -4.60
CA LEU A 300 -19.59 -12.15 -4.12
C LEU A 300 -18.30 -12.15 -4.93
N GLN A 301 -17.76 -13.32 -5.27
CA GLN A 301 -16.56 -13.46 -6.10
C GLN A 301 -16.74 -12.78 -7.47
N TYR A 302 -17.75 -13.20 -8.22
CA TYR A 302 -18.00 -12.68 -9.57
C TYR A 302 -18.31 -11.17 -9.58
N LEU A 303 -19.02 -10.68 -8.55
CA LEU A 303 -19.28 -9.24 -8.44
C LEU A 303 -18.03 -8.45 -8.06
N ASN A 304 -17.16 -9.01 -7.21
CA ASN A 304 -15.89 -8.39 -6.86
C ASN A 304 -14.98 -8.25 -8.10
N ASP A 305 -14.92 -9.28 -8.95
CA ASP A 305 -14.17 -9.24 -10.21
C ASP A 305 -14.71 -8.18 -11.16
N LEU A 306 -16.05 -8.07 -11.28
CA LEU A 306 -16.68 -7.02 -12.07
C LEU A 306 -16.45 -5.62 -11.50
N PHE A 307 -16.39 -5.48 -10.17
CA PHE A 307 -16.06 -4.19 -9.53
C PHE A 307 -14.61 -3.79 -9.80
N ASN A 308 -13.69 -4.75 -9.77
CA ASN A 308 -12.29 -4.56 -10.13
C ASN A 308 -12.15 -4.10 -11.59
N ALA A 309 -12.85 -4.76 -12.52
CA ALA A 309 -12.89 -4.36 -13.93
C ALA A 309 -13.51 -2.95 -14.13
N ALA A 310 -14.46 -2.55 -13.28
CA ALA A 310 -15.12 -1.24 -13.34
C ALA A 310 -14.34 -0.08 -12.68
N GLY A 311 -13.14 -0.33 -12.14
CA GLY A 311 -12.28 0.67 -11.48
C GLY A 311 -11.89 0.35 -10.04
N GLY A 312 -12.21 -0.85 -9.56
CA GLY A 312 -11.78 -1.39 -8.26
C GLY A 312 -12.19 -0.50 -7.07
N PRO A 313 -11.27 -0.20 -6.13
CA PRO A 313 -11.56 0.66 -4.97
C PRO A 313 -12.03 2.07 -5.36
N LYS A 314 -11.70 2.53 -6.57
CA LYS A 314 -12.05 3.87 -7.08
C LYS A 314 -13.37 3.88 -7.86
N ALA A 315 -14.00 2.72 -8.09
CA ALA A 315 -15.27 2.64 -8.80
C ALA A 315 -16.37 3.36 -8.00
N THR A 316 -17.11 4.23 -8.69
CA THR A 316 -18.25 4.94 -8.10
C THR A 316 -19.39 3.98 -7.75
N VAL A 317 -20.24 4.37 -6.80
CA VAL A 317 -21.42 3.57 -6.41
C VAL A 317 -22.31 3.26 -7.62
N GLN A 318 -22.45 4.20 -8.56
CA GLN A 318 -23.22 3.99 -9.80
C GLN A 318 -22.59 2.91 -10.70
N GLN A 319 -21.27 2.90 -10.85
CA GLN A 319 -20.58 1.87 -11.63
C GLN A 319 -20.73 0.48 -10.99
N LYS A 320 -20.62 0.40 -9.66
CA LYS A 320 -20.87 -0.85 -8.91
C LYS A 320 -22.31 -1.33 -9.08
N GLN A 321 -23.30 -0.44 -8.99
CA GLN A 321 -24.70 -0.77 -9.24
C GLN A 321 -24.96 -1.22 -10.70
N GLN A 322 -24.30 -0.59 -11.67
CA GLN A 322 -24.38 -1.02 -13.08
C GLN A 322 -23.76 -2.41 -13.28
N ALA A 323 -22.61 -2.69 -12.67
CA ALA A 323 -21.97 -4.00 -12.71
C ALA A 323 -22.86 -5.09 -12.11
N VAL A 324 -23.51 -4.81 -10.97
CA VAL A 324 -24.54 -5.69 -10.40
C VAL A 324 -25.66 -5.90 -11.43
N GLY A 325 -26.26 -4.85 -11.99
CA GLY A 325 -27.33 -4.99 -13.00
C GLY A 325 -26.94 -5.84 -14.22
N LEU A 326 -25.70 -5.71 -14.70
CA LEU A 326 -25.17 -6.50 -15.82
C LEU A 326 -25.01 -7.97 -15.44
N PHE A 327 -24.40 -8.26 -14.28
CA PHE A 327 -24.25 -9.62 -13.75
C PHE A 327 -25.60 -10.34 -13.69
N VAL A 328 -26.60 -9.66 -13.15
CA VAL A 328 -27.97 -10.18 -13.00
C VAL A 328 -28.61 -10.49 -14.32
N THR A 329 -28.53 -9.56 -15.27
CA THR A 329 -29.13 -9.74 -16.60
C THR A 329 -28.54 -10.97 -17.29
N LYS A 330 -27.23 -11.20 -17.13
CA LYS A 330 -26.53 -12.36 -17.68
C LYS A 330 -26.87 -13.65 -16.93
N LEU A 331 -26.99 -13.61 -15.60
CA LEU A 331 -27.26 -14.80 -14.80
C LEU A 331 -28.74 -15.25 -14.86
N MET A 332 -29.68 -14.31 -15.04
CA MET A 332 -31.10 -14.63 -15.23
C MET A 332 -31.39 -15.27 -16.59
N ASP A 333 -30.60 -14.92 -17.61
CA ASP A 333 -30.68 -15.57 -18.92
C ASP A 333 -29.99 -16.94 -18.88
N LYS A 334 -30.78 -17.99 -18.63
CA LYS A 334 -30.31 -19.39 -18.62
C LYS A 334 -29.69 -19.86 -19.94
N SER A 335 -29.94 -19.15 -21.03
CA SER A 335 -29.32 -19.45 -22.33
C SER A 335 -27.92 -18.85 -22.47
N SER A 336 -27.56 -17.91 -21.59
CA SER A 336 -26.28 -17.22 -21.64
C SER A 336 -25.12 -18.16 -21.26
N PRO A 337 -23.94 -18.00 -21.89
CA PRO A 337 -22.74 -18.72 -21.48
C PRO A 337 -22.40 -18.48 -20.00
N ALA A 338 -22.59 -17.25 -19.51
CA ALA A 338 -22.29 -16.87 -18.13
C ALA A 338 -23.10 -17.68 -17.09
N SER A 339 -24.39 -17.92 -17.35
CA SER A 339 -25.23 -18.75 -16.46
C SER A 339 -24.73 -20.19 -16.40
N ARG A 340 -24.31 -20.76 -17.54
CA ARG A 340 -23.77 -22.12 -17.58
C ARG A 340 -22.43 -22.24 -16.89
N THR A 341 -21.53 -21.27 -17.10
CA THR A 341 -20.23 -21.22 -16.42
C THR A 341 -20.42 -21.11 -14.91
N PHE A 342 -21.31 -20.22 -14.46
CA PHE A 342 -21.60 -20.07 -13.03
C PHE A 342 -22.18 -21.35 -12.40
N GLU A 343 -23.12 -22.01 -13.07
CA GLU A 343 -23.66 -23.30 -12.58
C GLU A 343 -22.61 -24.41 -12.55
N ALA A 344 -21.71 -24.45 -13.54
CA ALA A 344 -20.60 -25.40 -13.58
C ALA A 344 -19.60 -25.15 -12.43
N ASP A 345 -19.25 -23.89 -12.18
CA ASP A 345 -18.35 -23.48 -11.10
C ASP A 345 -18.93 -23.78 -9.73
N LEU A 346 -20.24 -23.54 -9.54
CA LEU A 346 -20.94 -23.93 -8.31
C LEU A 346 -20.80 -25.43 -8.04
N GLU A 347 -21.03 -26.25 -9.05
CA GLU A 347 -20.95 -27.70 -8.90
C GLU A 347 -19.50 -28.18 -8.70
N LYS A 348 -18.52 -27.59 -9.41
CA LYS A 348 -17.08 -27.86 -9.25
C LYS A 348 -16.63 -27.52 -7.82
N THR A 349 -16.92 -26.30 -7.38
CA THR A 349 -16.53 -25.77 -6.07
C THR A 349 -17.18 -26.56 -4.95
N TYR A 350 -18.48 -26.87 -5.06
CA TYR A 350 -19.17 -27.67 -4.06
C TYR A 350 -18.59 -29.09 -3.97
N LYS A 351 -18.37 -29.78 -5.10
CA LYS A 351 -17.76 -31.12 -5.11
C LYS A 351 -16.37 -31.13 -4.48
N HIS A 352 -15.58 -30.09 -4.73
CA HIS A 352 -14.26 -29.93 -4.12
C HIS A 352 -14.36 -29.82 -2.59
N ILE A 353 -15.27 -28.98 -2.09
CA ILE A 353 -15.53 -28.84 -0.64
C ILE A 353 -16.00 -30.15 -0.02
N VAL A 354 -16.89 -30.89 -0.69
CA VAL A 354 -17.35 -32.21 -0.21
C VAL A 354 -16.16 -33.17 -0.09
N SER A 355 -15.36 -33.29 -1.15
CA SER A 355 -14.18 -34.17 -1.18
C SER A 355 -13.20 -33.81 -0.06
N ARG A 356 -12.96 -32.50 0.16
CA ARG A 356 -12.07 -32.01 1.22
C ARG A 356 -12.66 -32.25 2.62
N CYS A 357 -13.96 -32.10 2.82
CA CYS A 357 -14.63 -32.44 4.09
C CYS A 357 -14.57 -33.94 4.38
N GLU A 358 -14.65 -34.80 3.36
CA GLU A 358 -14.50 -36.25 3.52
C GLU A 358 -13.07 -36.62 3.96
N VAL A 359 -12.05 -35.99 3.36
CA VAL A 359 -10.66 -36.14 3.80
C VAL A 359 -10.48 -35.66 5.24
N ILE A 360 -11.01 -34.49 5.61
CA ILE A 360 -10.95 -33.96 6.99
C ILE A 360 -11.61 -34.92 7.98
N LYS A 361 -12.76 -35.51 7.65
CA LYS A 361 -13.41 -36.51 8.49
C LYS A 361 -12.57 -37.77 8.63
N GLN A 362 -11.98 -38.27 7.55
CA GLN A 362 -11.08 -39.42 7.59
C GLN A 362 -9.82 -39.14 8.42
N GLU A 363 -9.23 -37.95 8.30
CA GLU A 363 -8.10 -37.51 9.11
C GLU A 363 -8.46 -37.40 10.60
N GLN A 364 -9.64 -36.85 10.93
CA GLN A 364 -10.13 -36.77 12.31
C GLN A 364 -10.41 -38.15 12.90
N GLU A 365 -10.95 -39.08 12.12
CA GLU A 365 -11.20 -40.46 12.54
C GLU A 365 -9.91 -41.27 12.72
N GLN A 366 -8.89 -41.05 11.87
CA GLN A 366 -7.57 -41.65 12.03
C GLN A 366 -6.81 -41.09 13.24
N ASN A 367 -7.06 -39.83 13.60
CA ASN A 367 -6.46 -39.14 14.75
C ASN A 367 -7.30 -39.19 16.04
N ALA A 368 -8.46 -39.86 16.04
CA ALA A 368 -9.42 -39.92 17.17
C ALA A 368 -8.91 -40.64 18.44
N GLY A 369 -7.61 -40.97 18.52
CA GLY A 369 -6.94 -41.54 19.68
C GLY A 369 -5.98 -40.60 20.42
N GLN A 370 -5.76 -39.38 19.93
CA GLN A 370 -4.85 -38.40 20.56
C GLN A 370 -5.52 -37.02 20.66
N GLU A 371 -6.50 -36.89 21.55
CA GLU A 371 -7.08 -35.59 21.88
C GLU A 371 -6.08 -34.75 22.70
N GLY A 372 -5.71 -33.57 22.18
CA GLY A 372 -5.23 -32.45 23.01
C GLY A 372 -3.79 -31.99 22.84
N VAL A 373 -3.04 -32.45 21.83
CA VAL A 373 -1.73 -31.87 21.51
C VAL A 373 -1.86 -31.11 20.19
N GLU A 374 -1.69 -29.79 20.23
CA GLU A 374 -1.54 -28.96 19.03
C GLU A 374 -0.35 -29.53 18.24
N GLN A 375 -0.60 -30.25 17.15
CA GLN A 375 0.44 -30.79 16.30
C GLN A 375 0.62 -29.86 15.10
N ILE A 376 1.86 -29.44 14.85
CA ILE A 376 2.21 -28.66 13.67
C ILE A 376 2.16 -29.57 12.44
N GLN A 377 1.34 -29.21 11.46
CA GLN A 377 1.23 -29.95 10.19
C GLN A 377 1.42 -28.99 9.01
N LEU A 378 2.28 -29.38 8.06
CA LEU A 378 2.49 -28.61 6.84
C LEU A 378 1.32 -28.82 5.88
N ARG A 379 0.65 -27.72 5.50
CA ARG A 379 -0.45 -27.68 4.53
C ARG A 379 -0.38 -26.38 3.72
N SER A 380 -0.81 -26.40 2.46
CA SER A 380 -0.99 -25.17 1.70
C SER A 380 -2.27 -24.45 2.15
N MET A 381 -2.18 -23.12 2.31
CA MET A 381 -3.33 -22.27 2.66
C MET A 381 -4.26 -22.01 1.46
N ASP A 382 -3.73 -22.05 0.24
CA ASP A 382 -4.47 -21.76 -0.99
C ASP A 382 -4.82 -23.06 -1.72
N PRO A 383 -6.11 -23.29 -2.08
CA PRO A 383 -6.56 -24.43 -2.87
C PRO A 383 -5.82 -24.64 -4.20
N ASN A 384 -5.27 -23.56 -4.77
CA ASN A 384 -4.60 -23.58 -6.07
C ASN A 384 -3.07 -23.69 -5.96
N SER A 385 -2.55 -24.08 -4.80
CA SER A 385 -1.11 -24.27 -4.64
C SER A 385 -0.76 -25.53 -3.85
N GLU A 386 0.28 -26.21 -4.30
CA GLU A 386 0.85 -27.39 -3.64
C GLU A 386 2.20 -27.03 -3.03
N LEU A 387 2.48 -27.57 -1.83
CA LEU A 387 3.80 -27.47 -1.22
C LEU A 387 4.71 -28.53 -1.81
N VAL A 388 5.77 -28.09 -2.49
CA VAL A 388 6.79 -28.97 -3.07
C VAL A 388 8.07 -28.89 -2.24
N VAL A 389 8.65 -30.05 -1.96
CA VAL A 389 9.88 -30.17 -1.18
C VAL A 389 11.08 -30.23 -2.12
N ASN A 390 11.92 -29.19 -2.10
CA ASN A 390 13.13 -29.07 -2.90
C ASN A 390 14.36 -28.99 -2.01
N LEU A 391 15.28 -29.94 -2.16
CA LEU A 391 16.51 -29.97 -1.36
C LEU A 391 17.53 -28.93 -1.87
N PRO A 392 18.21 -28.18 -0.99
CA PRO A 392 19.24 -27.23 -1.38
C PRO A 392 20.47 -27.94 -1.96
N LYS A 393 21.18 -27.26 -2.87
CA LYS A 393 22.37 -27.81 -3.55
C LYS A 393 23.60 -27.77 -2.63
N GLU A 394 24.44 -28.80 -2.69
CA GLU A 394 25.67 -28.85 -1.90
C GLU A 394 26.58 -27.64 -2.21
N GLY A 395 26.99 -26.92 -1.15
CA GLY A 395 27.89 -25.76 -1.26
C GLY A 395 27.21 -24.39 -1.29
N THR A 396 25.88 -24.32 -1.18
CA THR A 396 25.14 -23.06 -1.00
C THR A 396 24.91 -22.76 0.50
N PRO A 397 24.71 -21.49 0.91
CA PRO A 397 24.45 -21.15 2.31
C PRO A 397 23.20 -21.83 2.87
N GLU A 398 22.21 -22.12 2.03
CA GLU A 398 20.99 -22.85 2.38
C GLU A 398 21.27 -24.31 2.76
N TYR A 399 22.30 -24.92 2.16
CA TYR A 399 22.73 -26.28 2.51
C TYR A 399 23.45 -26.33 3.87
N GLU A 400 24.10 -25.26 4.29
CA GLU A 400 24.68 -25.16 5.63
C GLU A 400 23.59 -25.12 6.71
N ALA A 401 22.48 -24.42 6.43
CA ALA A 401 21.30 -24.44 7.29
C ALA A 401 20.61 -25.81 7.27
N PHE A 402 20.58 -26.51 6.12
CA PHE A 402 19.99 -27.85 6.01
C PHE A 402 20.68 -28.86 6.94
N LYS A 403 22.00 -28.75 7.11
CA LYS A 403 22.78 -29.60 8.05
C LYS A 403 22.42 -29.38 9.52
N GLN A 404 21.78 -28.26 9.87
CA GLN A 404 21.37 -27.97 11.24
C GLN A 404 20.01 -28.63 11.59
N ILE A 405 19.27 -29.11 10.60
CA ILE A 405 18.00 -29.82 10.78
C ILE A 405 18.27 -31.21 11.41
N PRO A 406 17.42 -31.73 12.32
CA PRO A 406 17.60 -33.07 12.90
C PRO A 406 17.64 -34.19 11.83
N GLU A 407 18.50 -35.19 12.01
CA GLU A 407 18.68 -36.30 11.04
C GLU A 407 17.38 -37.02 10.66
N ASN A 408 16.45 -37.16 11.61
CA ASN A 408 15.16 -37.80 11.36
C ASN A 408 14.31 -36.98 10.38
N MET A 409 14.39 -35.64 10.47
CA MET A 409 13.67 -34.73 9.57
C MET A 409 14.38 -34.59 8.22
N GLN A 410 15.73 -34.59 8.19
CA GLN A 410 16.48 -34.61 6.93
C GLN A 410 16.10 -35.83 6.07
N LYS A 411 16.03 -37.03 6.67
CA LYS A 411 15.60 -38.25 5.98
C LYS A 411 14.17 -38.17 5.47
N ALA A 412 13.28 -37.50 6.19
CA ALA A 412 11.91 -37.28 5.73
C ALA A 412 11.88 -36.30 4.54
N LEU A 413 12.67 -35.21 4.57
CA LEU A 413 12.79 -34.26 3.45
C LEU A 413 13.40 -34.92 2.20
N GLU A 414 14.31 -35.87 2.37
CA GLU A 414 14.88 -36.67 1.27
C GLU A 414 13.83 -37.49 0.51
N THR A 415 12.76 -37.93 1.18
CA THR A 415 11.65 -38.65 0.52
C THR A 415 10.81 -37.74 -0.38
N LYS A 416 10.87 -36.42 -0.18
CA LYS A 416 10.04 -35.40 -0.84
C LYS A 416 8.53 -35.58 -0.64
N GLU A 417 8.10 -36.46 0.25
CA GLU A 417 6.70 -36.71 0.58
C GLU A 417 6.30 -35.91 1.82
N LEU A 418 5.27 -35.06 1.71
CA LEU A 418 4.72 -34.30 2.84
C LEU A 418 4.25 -35.20 3.98
N ASP A 419 3.73 -36.39 3.66
CA ASP A 419 3.27 -37.37 4.65
C ASP A 419 4.41 -37.91 5.53
N ALA A 420 5.60 -38.11 4.94
CA ALA A 420 6.77 -38.55 5.70
C ALA A 420 7.26 -37.44 6.65
N ILE A 421 7.22 -36.18 6.20
CA ILE A 421 7.60 -35.01 7.00
C ILE A 421 6.60 -34.79 8.15
N ASN A 422 5.30 -34.87 7.85
CA ASN A 422 4.22 -34.74 8.84
C ASN A 422 4.27 -35.85 9.90
N LYS A 423 4.68 -37.08 9.55
CA LYS A 423 4.92 -38.15 10.54
C LYS A 423 6.04 -37.80 11.52
N VAL A 424 7.08 -37.11 11.07
CA VAL A 424 8.17 -36.69 11.96
C VAL A 424 7.71 -35.53 12.85
N PHE A 425 6.94 -34.57 12.31
CA PHE A 425 6.31 -33.51 13.12
C PHE A 425 5.37 -34.07 14.19
N ALA A 426 4.63 -35.15 13.91
CA ALA A 426 3.76 -35.80 14.89
C ALA A 426 4.51 -36.44 16.09
N THR A 427 5.82 -36.66 15.96
CA THR A 427 6.65 -37.26 17.02
C THR A 427 7.42 -36.26 17.87
N MET A 428 7.41 -34.98 17.52
CA MET A 428 8.14 -33.92 18.22
C MET A 428 7.21 -32.94 18.94
N SER A 429 7.77 -32.17 19.88
CA SER A 429 7.02 -31.13 20.59
C SER A 429 6.81 -29.88 19.72
N VAL A 430 5.81 -29.07 20.03
CA VAL A 430 5.50 -27.82 19.31
C VAL A 430 6.71 -26.88 19.23
N SER A 431 7.41 -26.70 20.35
CA SER A 431 8.59 -25.82 20.41
C SER A 431 9.76 -26.33 19.56
N GLU A 432 9.91 -27.65 19.43
CA GLU A 432 10.92 -28.23 18.52
C GLU A 432 10.51 -28.07 17.06
N ALA A 433 9.22 -28.26 16.77
CA ALA A 433 8.67 -28.11 15.43
C ALA A 433 8.78 -26.66 14.91
N GLU A 434 8.54 -25.65 15.75
CA GLU A 434 8.73 -24.23 15.39
C GLU A 434 10.19 -23.93 15.01
N ASN A 435 11.14 -24.40 15.82
CA ASN A 435 12.57 -24.23 15.52
C ASN A 435 12.95 -24.91 14.19
N VAL A 436 12.35 -26.06 13.87
CA VAL A 436 12.57 -26.76 12.60
C VAL A 436 11.94 -26.01 11.42
N LEU A 437 10.78 -25.37 11.61
CA LEU A 437 10.14 -24.53 10.58
C LEU A 437 10.98 -23.28 10.26
N GLU A 438 11.56 -22.63 11.27
CA GLU A 438 12.49 -21.51 11.03
C GLU A 438 13.71 -21.94 10.20
N LEU A 439 14.18 -23.18 10.42
CA LEU A 439 15.25 -23.75 9.61
C LEU A 439 14.78 -24.04 8.17
N PHE A 440 13.54 -24.50 7.98
CA PHE A 440 12.99 -24.75 6.63
C PHE A 440 12.92 -23.48 5.79
N ASP A 441 12.54 -22.36 6.40
CA ASP A 441 12.51 -21.04 5.76
C ASP A 441 13.93 -20.58 5.36
N LYS A 442 14.90 -20.71 6.27
CA LYS A 442 16.32 -20.41 5.99
C LYS A 442 16.93 -21.29 4.89
N CYS A 443 16.47 -22.53 4.77
CA CYS A 443 16.97 -23.47 3.76
C CYS A 443 16.22 -23.37 2.43
N GLY A 444 15.07 -22.68 2.38
CA GLY A 444 14.19 -22.65 1.21
C GLY A 444 13.69 -24.03 0.77
N VAL A 445 13.55 -24.98 1.70
CA VAL A 445 13.27 -26.39 1.36
C VAL A 445 11.81 -26.61 0.93
N ILE A 446 10.91 -25.75 1.40
CA ILE A 446 9.49 -25.78 1.05
C ILE A 446 9.21 -24.66 0.07
N GLN A 447 8.72 -25.01 -1.12
CA GLN A 447 8.31 -24.05 -2.15
C GLN A 447 6.82 -24.21 -2.43
N ILE A 448 6.15 -23.09 -2.62
CA ILE A 448 4.74 -23.05 -3.00
C ILE A 448 4.70 -23.10 -4.53
N GLN A 449 4.23 -24.22 -5.09
CA GLN A 449 3.98 -24.34 -6.52
C GLN A 449 2.53 -23.99 -6.79
N ALA A 450 2.28 -22.92 -7.55
CA ALA A 450 0.94 -22.63 -8.05
C ALA A 450 0.55 -23.69 -9.09
N LEU A 451 -0.60 -24.34 -8.86
CA LEU A 451 -1.28 -25.13 -9.87
C LEU A 451 -1.96 -24.15 -10.83
N LEU A 452 -1.35 -23.95 -12.00
CA LEU A 452 -2.00 -23.24 -13.10
C LEU A 452 -3.17 -24.12 -13.59
N GLU A 453 -4.40 -23.63 -13.48
CA GLU A 453 -5.62 -24.41 -13.75
C GLU A 453 -5.82 -24.79 -15.23
N ASN A 454 -5.00 -24.28 -16.15
CA ASN A 454 -5.13 -24.52 -17.59
C ASN A 454 -3.79 -24.91 -18.25
N GLU A 455 -3.72 -26.11 -18.84
CA GLU A 455 -2.61 -26.51 -19.76
C GLU A 455 -2.44 -25.51 -20.92
N ASP A 456 -3.53 -24.86 -21.34
CA ASP A 456 -3.52 -23.82 -22.38
C ASP A 456 -2.85 -22.52 -21.91
N GLU A 457 -2.98 -22.15 -20.63
CA GLU A 457 -2.28 -20.98 -20.06
C GLU A 457 -0.80 -21.27 -19.84
N PHE A 458 -0.44 -22.52 -19.50
CA PHE A 458 0.96 -22.93 -19.42
C PHE A 458 1.63 -22.93 -20.81
N ASN A 459 0.94 -23.39 -21.86
CA ASN A 459 1.45 -23.30 -23.23
C ASN A 459 1.57 -21.83 -23.69
N HIS A 460 0.60 -20.98 -23.36
CA HIS A 460 0.64 -19.55 -23.69
C HIS A 460 1.75 -18.82 -22.93
N LEU A 461 1.97 -19.14 -21.65
CA LEU A 461 3.04 -18.56 -20.84
C LEU A 461 4.42 -19.09 -21.27
N LYS A 462 4.48 -20.34 -21.74
CA LYS A 462 5.70 -20.93 -22.31
C LYS A 462 6.02 -20.35 -23.68
N GLU A 463 5.03 -20.12 -24.55
CA GLU A 463 5.18 -19.39 -25.81
C GLU A 463 5.62 -17.94 -25.56
N GLU A 464 5.06 -17.27 -24.55
CA GLU A 464 5.45 -15.91 -24.15
C GLU A 464 6.88 -15.86 -23.56
N TYR A 465 7.31 -16.90 -22.83
CA TYR A 465 8.70 -17.04 -22.35
C TYR A 465 9.70 -17.41 -23.47
N GLU A 466 9.28 -18.20 -24.46
CA GLU A 466 10.09 -18.55 -25.64
C GLU A 466 10.19 -17.34 -26.61
N GLU A 467 9.14 -16.52 -26.75
CA GLU A 467 9.20 -15.24 -27.47
C GLU A 467 10.09 -14.20 -26.76
N LEU A 468 10.03 -14.11 -25.42
CA LEU A 468 10.92 -13.24 -24.65
C LEU A 468 12.38 -13.72 -24.63
N GLY A 469 12.61 -15.02 -24.85
CA GLY A 469 13.94 -15.62 -24.89
C GLY A 469 14.72 -15.38 -26.19
N ASP A 470 14.04 -15.06 -27.29
CA ASP A 470 14.67 -14.76 -28.59
C ASP A 470 14.97 -13.25 -28.79
N ASP A 471 14.34 -12.36 -28.02
CA ASP A 471 14.59 -10.91 -28.10
C ASP A 471 15.73 -10.42 -27.16
N GLU A 472 16.11 -11.17 -26.12
CA GLU A 472 17.26 -10.83 -25.25
C GLU A 472 18.63 -11.32 -25.77
N ALA A 473 18.67 -12.06 -26.88
CA ALA A 473 19.92 -12.49 -27.53
C ALA A 473 20.43 -11.55 -28.65
N ALA A 474 19.68 -10.50 -29.00
CA ALA A 474 20.00 -9.63 -30.15
C ALA A 474 20.60 -8.26 -29.79
N GLU A 475 20.71 -7.87 -28.51
CA GLU A 475 21.09 -6.49 -28.14
C GLU A 475 22.15 -6.37 -27.03
N VAL A 476 23.19 -7.22 -27.03
CA VAL A 476 24.46 -6.91 -26.34
C VAL A 476 25.64 -7.42 -27.17
N GLY A 477 26.20 -6.56 -28.03
CA GLY A 477 27.39 -6.97 -28.78
C GLY A 477 27.99 -5.97 -29.77
N GLU A 478 28.16 -4.70 -29.42
CA GLU A 478 29.23 -3.91 -30.07
C GLU A 478 29.72 -2.74 -29.19
N GLN A 479 30.86 -2.96 -28.54
CA GLN A 479 31.75 -1.91 -28.04
C GLN A 479 33.07 -1.97 -28.84
N PRO A 480 33.75 -0.84 -29.05
CA PRO A 480 34.67 -0.63 -30.15
C PRO A 480 36.06 -1.21 -29.85
N SER A 481 36.61 -1.95 -30.81
CA SER A 481 38.03 -2.31 -30.80
C SER A 481 38.83 -1.36 -31.69
N SER A 482 39.79 -0.71 -31.05
CA SER A 482 40.90 0.02 -31.65
C SER A 482 41.84 -0.96 -32.35
N THR A 483 42.13 -0.73 -33.64
CA THR A 483 43.46 -0.99 -34.22
C THR A 483 43.75 0.00 -35.34
N ALA A 484 44.97 0.52 -35.31
CA ALA A 484 45.54 1.49 -36.22
C ALA A 484 45.86 0.92 -37.61
N ASP A 485 46.01 1.89 -38.53
CA ASP A 485 46.97 1.95 -39.64
C ASP A 485 46.72 1.21 -40.97
N VAL A 486 47.13 1.95 -42.03
CA VAL A 486 47.63 1.55 -43.35
C VAL A 486 46.66 1.72 -44.56
N VAL A 487 46.91 2.82 -45.31
CA VAL A 487 46.96 2.94 -46.80
C VAL A 487 45.63 2.92 -47.55
N ASP A 488 45.28 3.80 -48.49
CA ASP A 488 45.96 4.80 -49.34
C ASP A 488 45.01 6.00 -49.51
#